data_AF-M2RT63-F1
#
_entry.id   AF-M2RT63-F1
#
_cell.length_a   1.000
_cell.length_b   1.000
_cell.length_c   1.000
_cell.angle_alpha   90.00
_cell.angle_beta   90.00
_cell.angle_gamma   90.00
#
_symmetry.space_group_name_H-M   'P 1'
#
loop_
_entity.id
_entity.type
_entity.pdbx_description
1 polymer ?
#
loop_
_entity_poly.entity_id
_entity_poly.type
_entity_poly.pdbx_seq_one_letter_code
_entity_poly.pdbx_strand_id
1 'polypeptide(L)' 'SQGSQNQEEEDVQMSGPILVGKLQEAGINAQDIKKLAENGLHTVEAVAYTPKKQLMTIKGISEQKADKILAEG' A
#
# COMPACT_ATOMS: atom_id res chain seq x y z
N SER A 1 5.76 -40.55 -23.84
CA SER A 1 6.54 -39.60 -24.65
C SER A 1 5.82 -38.26 -24.65
N GLN A 2 6.51 -37.22 -24.17
CA GLN A 2 6.45 -35.77 -24.48
C GLN A 2 5.12 -35.22 -25.05
N GLY A 3 4.44 -34.29 -24.37
CA GLY A 3 4.65 -32.83 -24.48
C GLY A 3 3.43 -32.22 -25.21
N SER A 4 2.98 -30.97 -25.11
CA SER A 4 3.31 -29.74 -24.40
C SER A 4 2.11 -28.78 -24.58
N GLN A 5 1.98 -27.81 -23.66
CA GLN A 5 1.43 -26.44 -23.82
C GLN A 5 -0.05 -26.20 -24.24
N ASN A 6 -0.81 -25.68 -23.27
CA ASN A 6 -1.70 -24.49 -23.33
C ASN A 6 -1.47 -23.84 -21.94
N GLN A 7 -0.88 -22.67 -21.73
CA GLN A 7 -1.13 -21.33 -22.26
C GLN A 7 -2.61 -20.93 -22.21
N GLU A 8 -3.12 -20.84 -20.99
CA GLU A 8 -4.24 -19.98 -20.65
C GLU A 8 -3.66 -18.83 -19.81
N GLU A 9 -3.44 -17.73 -20.50
CA GLU A 9 -3.15 -16.40 -19.97
C GLU A 9 -4.42 -15.90 -19.26
N GLU A 10 -4.61 -16.28 -18.00
CA GLU A 10 -5.46 -15.49 -17.11
C GLU A 10 -4.58 -14.37 -16.57
N ASP A 11 -4.89 -13.17 -17.04
CA ASP A 11 -4.43 -11.84 -16.62
C ASP A 11 -4.68 -11.62 -15.12
N VAL A 12 -4.11 -12.46 -14.26
CA VAL A 12 -3.82 -12.06 -12.90
C VAL A 12 -2.63 -11.13 -13.05
N GLN A 13 -2.91 -9.84 -13.25
CA GLN A 13 -1.97 -8.81 -12.83
C GLN A 13 -1.71 -9.08 -11.35
N MET A 14 -0.75 -9.97 -11.09
CA MET A 14 -0.11 -10.19 -9.81
C MET A 14 0.73 -8.93 -9.61
N SER A 15 0.03 -7.80 -9.47
CA SER A 15 0.62 -6.55 -9.02
C SER A 15 1.13 -6.92 -7.65
N GLY A 16 2.45 -7.12 -7.57
CA GLY A 16 3.11 -7.39 -6.30
C GLY A 16 2.72 -6.31 -5.28
N PRO A 17 3.00 -6.56 -3.99
CA PRO A 17 2.55 -5.68 -2.92
C PRO A 17 2.82 -4.21 -3.27
N ILE A 18 1.76 -3.41 -3.37
CA ILE A 18 1.89 -2.01 -3.74
C ILE A 18 2.60 -1.33 -2.58
N LEU A 19 3.76 -0.75 -2.82
CA LEU A 19 4.52 -0.09 -1.76
C LEU A 19 3.83 1.20 -1.32
N VAL A 20 3.96 1.55 -0.04
CA VAL A 20 3.49 2.85 0.49
C VAL A 20 4.08 4.06 -0.26
N GLY A 21 5.14 3.87 -1.06
CA GLY A 21 5.64 4.87 -2.00
C GLY A 21 4.59 5.38 -3.00
N LYS A 22 3.62 4.54 -3.40
CA LYS A 22 2.49 4.93 -4.27
C LYS A 22 1.68 6.09 -3.66
N LEU A 23 1.61 6.17 -2.33
CA LEU A 23 0.93 7.24 -1.60
C LEU A 23 1.58 8.62 -1.85
N GLN A 24 2.82 8.68 -2.36
CA GLN A 24 3.40 9.95 -2.80
C GLN A 24 2.60 10.57 -3.94
N GLU A 25 2.04 9.76 -4.83
CA GLU A 25 1.20 10.22 -5.94
C GLU A 25 -0.15 10.77 -5.43
N ALA A 26 -0.67 10.21 -4.33
CA ALA A 26 -1.83 10.74 -3.62
C ALA A 26 -1.56 12.06 -2.85
N GLY A 27 -0.31 12.51 -2.84
CA GLY A 27 0.14 13.73 -2.15
C GLY A 27 0.52 13.51 -0.69
N ILE A 28 0.88 12.29 -0.29
CA ILE A 28 1.51 12.01 1.01
C ILE A 28 3.02 12.26 0.90
N ASN A 29 3.61 12.98 1.85
CA ASN A 29 5.05 13.26 1.78
C ASN A 29 5.88 12.00 2.04
N ALA A 30 7.08 11.93 1.43
CA ALA A 30 8.03 10.85 1.68
C ALA A 30 8.39 10.68 3.18
N GLN A 31 8.40 11.79 3.93
CA GLN A 31 8.61 11.75 5.38
C GLN A 31 7.48 11.01 6.12
N ASP A 32 6.24 11.17 5.68
CA ASP A 32 5.09 10.48 6.26
C ASP A 32 5.11 9.00 5.90
N ILE A 33 5.45 8.67 4.66
CA ILE A 33 5.64 7.29 4.18
C ILE A 33 6.74 6.57 4.95
N LYS A 34 7.86 7.26 5.21
CA LYS A 34 8.94 6.70 6.03
C LYS A 34 8.45 6.37 7.44
N LYS A 35 7.61 7.21 8.05
CA LYS A 35 7.00 6.92 9.37
C LYS A 35 6.04 5.74 9.32
N LEU A 36 5.26 5.59 8.24
CA LEU A 36 4.42 4.41 8.02
C LEU A 36 5.30 3.15 8.01
N ALA A 37 6.38 3.17 7.22
CA ALA A 37 7.34 2.07 7.16
C ALA A 37 8.00 1.78 8.52
N GLU A 38 8.39 2.81 9.28
CA GLU A 38 8.92 2.64 10.66
C GLU A 38 7.90 2.04 11.63
N ASN A 39 6.60 2.14 11.33
CA ASN A 39 5.51 1.47 12.05
C ASN A 39 5.16 0.08 11.48
N GLY A 40 5.97 -0.45 10.57
CA GLY A 40 5.74 -1.76 9.93
C GLY A 40 4.77 -1.72 8.75
N LEU A 41 4.36 -0.53 8.29
CA LEU A 41 3.44 -0.34 7.18
C LEU A 41 4.22 -0.03 5.90
N HIS A 42 4.65 -1.08 5.22
CA HIS A 42 5.48 -0.99 4.02
C HIS A 42 4.66 -1.06 2.72
N THR A 43 3.42 -1.54 2.79
CA THR A 43 2.54 -1.73 1.64
C THR A 43 1.22 -0.97 1.83
N VAL A 44 0.61 -0.59 0.71
CA VAL A 44 -0.70 0.07 0.64
C VAL A 44 -1.78 -0.84 1.22
N GLU A 45 -1.72 -2.15 0.96
CA GLU A 45 -2.61 -3.11 1.63
C GLU A 45 -2.43 -3.08 3.16
N ALA A 46 -1.19 -3.07 3.68
CA ALA A 46 -0.96 -3.04 5.12
C ALA A 46 -1.56 -1.79 5.78
N VAL A 47 -1.47 -0.62 5.13
CA VAL A 47 -2.12 0.60 5.62
C VAL A 47 -3.65 0.54 5.47
N ALA A 48 -4.19 -0.11 4.44
CA ALA A 48 -5.63 -0.31 4.25
C ALA A 48 -6.24 -1.20 5.33
N TYR A 49 -5.54 -2.29 5.68
CA TYR A 49 -5.90 -3.18 6.79
C TYR A 49 -5.64 -2.56 8.16
N THR A 50 -4.95 -1.42 8.21
CA THR A 50 -4.67 -0.70 9.45
C THR A 50 -5.80 0.30 9.75
N PRO A 51 -6.41 0.26 10.95
CA PRO A 51 -7.49 1.17 11.28
C PRO A 51 -7.01 2.63 11.30
N LYS A 52 -7.85 3.56 10.82
CA LYS A 52 -7.59 5.01 10.80
C LYS A 52 -7.01 5.54 12.11
N LYS A 53 -7.52 5.07 13.25
CA LYS A 53 -7.01 5.46 14.58
C LYS A 53 -5.52 5.16 14.73
N GLN A 54 -5.04 4.01 14.28
CA GLN A 54 -3.63 3.65 14.36
C GLN A 54 -2.78 4.53 13.43
N LEU A 55 -3.24 4.81 12.21
CA LEU A 55 -2.56 5.76 11.32
C LEU A 55 -2.43 7.15 11.96
N MET A 56 -3.48 7.62 12.64
CA MET A 56 -3.47 8.89 13.37
C MET A 56 -2.59 8.89 14.62
N THR A 57 -2.22 7.72 15.18
CA THR A 57 -1.24 7.67 16.28
C THR A 57 0.18 7.98 15.83
N ILE A 58 0.45 7.87 14.52
CA ILE A 58 1.77 8.12 13.95
C ILE A 58 2.02 9.63 13.96
N LYS A 59 3.07 10.07 14.67
CA LYS A 59 3.42 11.49 14.83
C LYS A 59 3.58 12.19 13.47
N GLY A 60 2.65 13.09 13.16
CA GLY A 60 2.67 13.91 11.93
C GLY A 60 1.79 13.38 10.79
N ILE A 61 1.11 12.25 10.99
CA ILE A 61 -0.02 11.84 10.16
C ILE A 61 -1.27 12.53 10.71
N SER A 62 -1.82 13.46 9.92
CA SER A 62 -3.10 14.10 10.24
C SER A 62 -4.27 13.23 9.79
N GLU A 63 -5.47 13.56 10.26
CA GLU A 63 -6.69 12.88 9.84
C GLU A 63 -6.86 12.86 8.31
N GLN A 64 -6.60 13.99 7.65
CA GLN A 64 -6.66 14.12 6.20
C GLN A 64 -5.66 13.20 5.48
N LYS A 65 -4.47 12.99 6.02
CA LYS A 65 -3.48 12.06 5.46
C LYS A 65 -3.94 10.63 5.66
N ALA A 66 -4.45 10.28 6.84
CA ALA A 66 -4.97 8.95 7.12
C ALA A 66 -6.14 8.60 6.19
N ASP A 67 -7.07 9.53 5.95
CA ASP A 67 -8.15 9.35 4.96
C ASP A 67 -7.62 9.08 3.56
N LYS A 68 -6.66 9.89 3.09
CA LYS A 68 -6.02 9.67 1.78
C LYS A 68 -5.33 8.31 1.68
N ILE A 69 -4.62 7.91 2.73
CA ILE A 69 -3.92 6.62 2.78
C ILE A 69 -4.92 5.47 2.69
N LEU A 70 -6.04 5.56 3.40
CA LEU A 70 -7.11 4.57 3.37
C LEU A 70 -7.91 4.58 2.06
N ALA A 71 -7.95 5.71 1.35
CA ALA A 71 -8.61 5.82 0.06
C ALA A 71 -7.82 5.15 -1.08
N GLU A 72 -6.48 5.14 -0.97
CA GLU A 72 -5.60 4.42 -1.90
C GLU A 72 -5.44 2.93 -1.55
N GLY A 73 -5.82 2.58 -0.31
CA GLY A 73 -5.72 1.27 0.33
C GLY A 73 -6.76 0.25 -0.12
#